data_AF-A0A7M1T6N4-F1
#
_entry.id   AF-A0A7M1T6N4-F1
#
_cell.length_a   1.000
_cell.length_b   1.000
_cell.length_c   1.000
_cell.angle_alpha   90.00
_cell.angle_beta   90.00
_cell.angle_gamma   90.00
#
_symmetry.space_group_name_H-M   'P 1'
#
loop_
_entity.id
_entity.type
_entity.pdbx_description
1 polymer ?
#
loop_
_entity_poly.entity_id
_entity_poly.type
_entity_poly.pdbx_seq_one_letter_code
_entity_poly.pdbx_strand_id
1 'polypeptide(L)' 'MNKSGDKAYCYGIDGLANHLHCSKRTAHRIKASGKINEAIIQVGHIILVDKKKVDVLLARKEKN' A
#
# COMPACT_ATOMS: atom_id res chain seq x y z
N MET A 1 17.37 12.94 10.49
CA MET A 1 16.67 13.78 9.50
C MET A 1 15.22 13.29 9.41
N ASN A 2 14.35 13.75 10.31
CA ASN A 2 12.95 13.32 10.36
C ASN A 2 12.11 14.22 9.46
N LYS A 3 11.81 13.78 8.24
CA LYS A 3 10.79 14.45 7.44
C LYS A 3 9.40 14.00 7.90
N SER A 4 8.89 14.70 8.90
CA SER A 4 7.52 14.58 9.44
C SER A 4 6.46 15.15 8.48
N GLY A 5 6.53 14.83 7.18
CA GLY A 5 5.68 15.48 6.18
C GLY A 5 5.55 14.76 4.84
N ASP A 6 6.48 13.89 4.45
CA ASP A 6 6.33 13.15 3.20
C ASP A 6 5.27 12.04 3.41
N LYS A 7 4.05 12.31 2.96
CA LYS A 7 3.13 11.24 2.60
C LYS A 7 3.77 10.54 1.40
N ALA A 8 4.64 9.59 1.70
CA ALA A 8 5.29 8.81 0.67
C ALA A 8 4.20 7.95 0.02
N TYR A 9 3.75 8.35 -1.16
CA TYR A 9 2.80 7.57 -1.95
C TYR A 9 3.57 6.59 -2.84
N CYS A 10 2.96 5.43 -3.08
CA CYS A 10 3.36 4.51 -4.13
C CYS A 10 2.48 4.72 -5.35
N TYR A 11 3.09 4.59 -6.52
CA TYR A 11 2.37 4.58 -7.80
C TYR A 11 2.35 3.16 -8.35
N GLY A 12 1.16 2.71 -8.75
CA GLY A 12 0.97 1.40 -9.34
C GLY A 12 1.17 0.23 -8.38
N ILE A 13 1.06 -0.97 -8.94
CA ILE A 13 1.37 -2.22 -8.23
C ILE A 13 2.87 -2.36 -7.99
N ASP A 14 3.71 -1.86 -8.89
CA ASP A 14 5.16 -1.94 -8.74
C ASP A 14 5.64 -1.12 -7.53
N GLY A 15 5.07 0.08 -7.32
CA GLY A 15 5.35 0.87 -6.13
C GLY A 15 4.90 0.18 -4.85
N LEU A 16 3.73 -0.48 -4.88
CA LEU A 16 3.23 -1.26 -3.75
C LEU A 16 4.13 -2.46 -3.44
N ALA A 17 4.56 -3.20 -4.47
CA ALA A 17 5.45 -4.35 -4.35
C ALA A 17 6.80 -3.96 -3.76
N ASN A 18 7.38 -2.86 -4.23
CA ASN A 18 8.65 -2.32 -3.72
C ASN A 18 8.53 -1.86 -2.26
N HIS A 19 7.42 -1.23 -1.88
CA HIS A 19 7.21 -0.79 -0.50
C HIS A 19 7.04 -1.97 0.47
N LEU A 20 6.27 -2.97 0.07
CA LEU A 20 6.03 -4.19 0.85
C LEU A 20 7.16 -5.22 0.74
N HIS A 21 8.22 -4.92 -0.03
CA HIS A 21 9.32 -5.84 -0.33
C HIS A 21 8.84 -7.24 -0.76
N CYS A 22 7.79 -7.29 -1.58
CA CYS A 22 7.15 -8.53 -2.01
C CYS A 22 7.11 -8.63 -3.54
N SER A 23 6.83 -9.84 -4.05
CA SER A 23 6.67 -10.04 -5.48
C SER A 23 5.44 -9.30 -6.02
N LYS A 24 5.43 -8.95 -7.32
CA LYS A 24 4.26 -8.36 -7.99
C LYS A 24 2.99 -9.21 -7.82
N ARG A 25 3.13 -10.54 -7.82
CA ARG A 25 2.02 -11.49 -7.60
C ARG A 25 1.46 -11.38 -6.19
N THR A 26 2.35 -11.27 -5.19
CA THR A 26 1.95 -11.06 -3.79
C THR A 26 1.24 -9.72 -3.62
N ALA A 27 1.75 -8.65 -4.21
CA ALA A 27 1.13 -7.33 -4.18
C ALA A 27 -0.27 -7.34 -4.83
N HIS A 28 -0.43 -8.03 -5.97
CA HIS A 28 -1.74 -8.23 -6.59
C HIS A 28 -2.71 -8.99 -5.68
N ARG A 29 -2.25 -10.06 -5.02
CA ARG A 29 -3.08 -10.80 -4.06
C ARG A 29 -3.47 -9.94 -2.86
N ILE A 30 -2.56 -9.10 -2.34
CA ILE A 30 -2.85 -8.18 -1.23
C ILE A 30 -3.89 -7.15 -1.66
N LYS A 31 -3.75 -6.55 -2.86
CA LYS A 31 -4.79 -5.69 -3.44
C LYS A 31 -6.13 -6.43 -3.56
N ALA A 32 -6.13 -7.63 -4.16
CA ALA A 32 -7.35 -8.41 -4.37
C ALA A 32 -8.00 -8.87 -3.05
N SER A 33 -7.20 -9.11 -2.01
CA SER A 33 -7.69 -9.48 -0.68
C SER A 33 -8.42 -8.36 0.04
N GLY A 34 -8.36 -7.12 -0.46
CA GLY A 34 -9.03 -5.96 0.11
C GLY A 34 -8.42 -5.43 1.42
N LYS A 35 -7.36 -6.06 1.94
CA LYS A 35 -6.72 -5.71 3.22
C LYS A 35 -6.22 -4.26 3.30
N ILE A 36 -5.90 -3.67 2.16
CA ILE A 36 -5.34 -2.31 2.05
C ILE A 36 -6.22 -1.39 1.19
N ASN A 37 -7.49 -1.74 0.93
CA ASN A 37 -8.36 -0.94 0.05
C ASN A 37 -8.52 0.51 0.53
N GLU A 38 -8.53 0.75 1.84
CA GLU A 38 -8.61 2.10 2.43
C GLU A 38 -7.36 2.96 2.20
N ALA A 39 -6.24 2.32 1.84
CA ALA A 39 -4.99 2.97 1.46
C ALA A 39 -4.82 3.13 -0.05
N ILE A 40 -5.66 2.47 -0.86
CA ILE A 40 -5.60 2.51 -2.33
C ILE A 40 -6.61 3.54 -2.84
N ILE A 41 -6.13 4.50 -3.61
CA ILE A 41 -6.94 5.43 -4.39
C ILE A 41 -6.73 5.05 -5.85
N GLN A 42 -7.79 4.56 -6.51
CA GLN A 42 -7.74 4.20 -7.92
C GLN A 42 -8.64 5.15 -8.72
N VAL A 43 -8.06 5.84 -9.71
CA VAL A 43 -8.77 6.67 -10.67
C VAL A 43 -8.47 6.11 -12.06
N GLY A 44 -9.44 5.39 -12.65
CA GLY A 44 -9.21 4.65 -13.89
C GLY A 44 -8.10 3.62 -13.75
N HIS A 45 -7.03 3.77 -14.55
CA HIS A 45 -5.84 2.91 -14.53
C HIS A 45 -4.73 3.42 -13.59
N ILE A 46 -4.91 4.60 -13.00
CA ILE A 46 -3.97 5.18 -12.04
C ILE A 46 -4.27 4.58 -10.67
N ILE A 47 -3.25 3.96 -10.07
CA ILE A 47 -3.30 3.43 -8.70
C ILE A 47 -2.33 4.25 -7.86
N LEU A 48 -2.86 4.95 -6.88
CA LEU A 48 -2.11 5.68 -5.87
C LEU A 48 -2.30 4.96 -4.54
N VAL A 49 -1.21 4.64 -3.85
CA VAL A 49 -1.27 3.94 -2.56
C VAL A 49 -0.54 4.73 -1.48
N ASP A 50 -1.21 4.99 -0.37
CA ASP A 50 -0.61 5.68 0.78
C ASP A 50 0.19 4.70 1.64
N LYS A 51 1.52 4.81 1.65
CA LYS A 51 2.42 3.91 2.40
C LYS A 51 2.11 3.90 3.90
N LYS A 52 1.85 5.07 4.50
CA LYS A 52 1.59 5.16 5.94
C LYS A 52 0.30 4.44 6.32
N LYS A 53 -0.73 4.57 5.49
CA LYS A 53 -1.98 3.83 5.73
C LYS A 53 -1.78 2.33 5.55
N VAL A 54 -0.99 1.89 4.56
CA VAL A 54 -0.69 0.46 4.36
C VAL A 54 -0.07 -0.14 5.61
N ASP A 55 0.96 0.50 6.18
CA ASP A 55 1.64 0.03 7.40
C ASP A 55 0.66 -0.07 8.59
N VAL A 56 -0.17 0.95 8.78
CA VAL A 56 -1.17 0.98 9.87
C VAL A 56 -2.24 -0.09 9.69
N LEU A 57 -2.73 -0.32 8.47
CA LEU A 57 -3.76 -1.32 8.18
C LEU A 57 -3.23 -2.74 8.34
N LEU A 58 -1.98 -2.98 7.94
CA LEU A 58 -1.31 -4.26 8.14
C LEU A 58 -1.10 -4.53 9.63
N ALA A 59 -0.58 -3.55 10.40
CA ALA A 59 -0.37 -3.68 11.83
C ALA A 59 -1.69 -3.92 12.62
N ARG A 60 -2.82 -3.36 12.15
CA ARG A 60 -4.12 -3.56 12.79
C ARG A 60 -4.71 -4.95 12.59
N LYS A 61 -4.36 -5.64 11.50
CA LYS A 61 -4.92 -6.96 11.17
C LYS A 61 -4.22 -8.12 11.86
N GLU A 62 -3.04 -7.93 12.48
CA GLU A 62 -2.34 -8.99 13.22
C GLU A 62 -2.89 -9.23 14.64
N LYS A 63 -3.84 -8.39 15.12
CA LYS A 63 -4.43 -8.52 16.46
C LYS A 63 -5.81 -9.21 16.48
N ASN A 64 -6.19 -9.96 15.45
CA ASN A 64 -7.44 -10.73 15.43
C ASN A 64 -7.12 -12.22 15.35
#